data_AF-H0FYU9-F1
#
_entry.id   AF-H0FYU9-F1
#
_cell.length_a   1.000
_cell.length_b   1.000
_cell.length_c   1.000
_cell.angle_alpha   90.00
_cell.angle_beta   90.00
_cell.angle_gamma   90.00
#
_symmetry.space_group_name_H-M   'P 1'
#
loop_
_entity.id
_entity.type
_entity.pdbx_description
1 polymer ?
#
loop_
_entity_poly.entity_id
_entity_poly.type
_entity_poly.pdbx_seq_one_letter_code
_entity_poly.pdbx_strand_id
1 'polypeptide(L)'
;MYEFAIAWEWLAFAVRWLHVVTAIAWIGSSFYFIALDLGLVKRDHLPPGAYGEEWQVHGGGFYHIQKYLVAPAAMPEHLTWFKWESYATWLSGFAMLCIVYYGGADLFLIDRHVLDISATTAILISLASLGLGWVLYDLLCKSPIGKSTWGLMALLYLVLVAMAWGYTQVFTGRAAFLHLGAFTATIMSANVFLIIIPNQKIVVADLIAGRMPDPRLGA
;
A
#
# COMPACT_ATOMS: atom_id res chain seq x y z
N MET A 1 28.77 -21.50 15.20
CA MET A 1 28.08 -21.69 13.89
C MET A 1 26.62 -22.03 14.08
N TYR A 2 26.27 -22.91 15.03
CA TYR A 2 24.87 -23.18 15.40
C TYR A 2 24.15 -21.95 16.00
N GLU A 3 24.85 -21.08 16.75
CA GLU A 3 24.21 -19.91 17.35
C GLU A 3 23.68 -18.94 16.30
N PHE A 4 24.45 -18.72 15.22
CA PHE A 4 24.05 -17.86 14.11
C PHE A 4 22.81 -18.40 13.39
N ALA A 5 22.79 -19.71 13.10
CA ALA A 5 21.64 -20.35 12.46
C ALA A 5 20.37 -20.24 13.33
N ILE A 6 20.50 -20.48 14.64
CA ILE A 6 19.38 -20.33 15.59
C ILE A 6 18.90 -18.87 15.63
N ALA A 7 19.81 -17.91 15.72
CA ALA A 7 19.46 -16.49 15.71
C ALA A 7 18.75 -16.07 14.41
N TRP A 8 19.21 -16.58 13.26
CA TRP A 8 18.59 -16.32 11.96
C TRP A 8 17.17 -16.87 11.87
N GLU A 9 16.93 -18.10 12.36
CA GLU A 9 15.58 -18.68 12.38
C GLU A 9 14.63 -17.90 13.29
N TRP A 10 15.09 -17.47 14.48
CA TRP A 10 14.31 -16.60 15.35
C TRP A 10 14.01 -15.24 14.72
N LEU A 11 14.98 -14.65 14.03
CA LEU A 11 14.79 -13.41 13.28
C LEU A 11 13.76 -13.59 12.16
N ALA A 12 13.89 -14.66 11.35
CA ALA A 12 12.96 -15.01 10.29
C ALA A 12 11.54 -15.25 10.83
N PHE A 13 11.41 -15.91 11.98
CA PHE A 13 10.14 -16.10 12.69
C PHE A 13 9.54 -14.75 13.12
N ALA A 14 10.34 -13.90 13.76
CA ALA A 14 9.89 -12.60 14.26
C ALA A 14 9.38 -11.70 13.12
N VAL A 15 10.13 -11.60 12.01
CA VAL A 15 9.70 -10.74 10.87
C VAL A 15 8.48 -11.29 10.14
N ARG A 16 8.31 -12.62 10.07
CA ARG A 16 7.08 -13.22 9.51
C ARG A 16 5.87 -12.84 10.33
N TRP A 17 5.93 -13.01 11.66
CA TRP A 17 4.82 -12.67 12.54
C TRP A 17 4.54 -11.18 12.59
N LEU A 18 5.59 -10.35 12.62
CA LEU A 18 5.45 -8.90 12.51
C LEU A 18 4.72 -8.55 11.21
N HIS A 19 5.14 -9.13 10.08
CA HIS A 19 4.50 -8.87 8.79
C HIS A 19 3.03 -9.26 8.78
N VAL A 20 2.69 -10.46 9.26
CA VAL A 20 1.30 -10.92 9.39
C VAL A 20 0.46 -9.96 10.22
N VAL A 21 0.95 -9.53 11.38
CA VAL A 21 0.23 -8.59 12.26
C VAL A 21 0.02 -7.24 11.57
N THR A 22 1.07 -6.69 10.95
CA THR A 22 0.95 -5.40 10.24
C THR A 22 0.00 -5.49 9.05
N ALA A 23 0.03 -6.60 8.29
CA ALA A 23 -0.85 -6.82 7.16
C ALA A 23 -2.32 -6.95 7.58
N ILE A 24 -2.60 -7.64 8.69
CA ILE A 24 -3.96 -7.71 9.27
C ILE A 24 -4.43 -6.31 9.67
N ALA A 25 -3.57 -5.51 10.30
CA ALA A 25 -3.92 -4.13 10.67
C ALA A 25 -4.25 -3.28 9.43
N TRP A 26 -3.45 -3.37 8.37
CA TRP A 26 -3.65 -2.58 7.14
C TRP A 26 -4.88 -3.01 6.34
N ILE A 27 -5.08 -4.31 6.16
CA ILE A 27 -6.26 -4.82 5.46
C ILE A 27 -7.52 -4.53 6.30
N GLY A 28 -7.44 -4.72 7.62
CA GLY A 28 -8.52 -4.42 8.56
C GLY A 28 -8.92 -2.94 8.53
N SER A 29 -7.95 -2.02 8.57
CA SER A 29 -8.23 -0.58 8.46
C SER A 29 -8.87 -0.24 7.11
N SER A 30 -8.42 -0.88 6.03
CA SER A 30 -8.99 -0.67 4.70
C SER A 30 -10.45 -1.11 4.63
N PHE A 31 -10.79 -2.30 5.16
CA PHE A 31 -12.18 -2.75 5.23
C PHE A 31 -13.04 -1.86 6.12
N TYR A 32 -12.50 -1.39 7.25
CA TYR A 32 -13.21 -0.45 8.11
C TYR A 32 -13.57 0.84 7.37
N PHE A 33 -12.62 1.46 6.66
CA PHE A 33 -12.90 2.69 5.91
C PHE A 33 -13.83 2.49 4.72
N ILE A 34 -13.76 1.35 4.03
CA ILE A 34 -14.72 0.99 2.98
C ILE A 34 -16.14 0.84 3.57
N ALA A 35 -16.27 0.14 4.68
CA ALA A 35 -17.56 -0.04 5.34
C ALA A 35 -18.13 1.30 5.85
N LEU A 36 -17.28 2.14 6.43
CA LEU A 36 -17.64 3.50 6.85
C LEU A 36 -18.14 4.31 5.65
N ASP A 37 -17.40 4.35 4.55
CA ASP A 37 -17.76 5.12 3.36
C ASP A 37 -19.07 4.65 2.72
N LEU A 38 -19.31 3.34 2.69
CA LEU A 38 -20.55 2.75 2.18
C LEU A 38 -21.73 2.93 3.15
N GLY A 39 -21.46 3.11 4.44
CA GLY A 39 -22.47 3.30 5.48
C GLY A 39 -22.96 4.74 5.62
N LEU A 40 -22.25 5.73 5.07
CA LEU A 40 -22.59 7.14 5.23
C LEU A 40 -24.03 7.45 4.79
N VAL A 41 -24.80 8.07 5.69
CA VAL A 41 -26.17 8.51 5.44
C VAL A 41 -26.22 10.03 5.37
N LYS A 42 -26.91 10.55 4.35
CA LYS A 42 -27.20 11.99 4.26
C LYS A 42 -28.44 12.33 5.08
N ARG A 43 -28.33 13.31 5.98
CA ARG A 43 -29.42 13.77 6.85
C ARG A 43 -29.61 15.28 6.75
N ASP A 44 -30.82 15.76 7.03
CA ASP A 44 -31.17 17.18 6.86
C ASP A 44 -30.43 18.13 7.80
N HIS A 45 -29.99 17.64 8.95
CA HIS A 45 -29.27 18.43 9.97
C HIS A 45 -27.74 18.41 9.81
N LEU A 46 -27.23 17.88 8.70
CA LEU A 46 -25.79 17.84 8.46
C LEU A 46 -25.21 19.25 8.38
N PRO A 47 -24.00 19.48 8.95
CA PRO A 47 -23.31 20.75 8.80
C PRO A 47 -23.07 21.10 7.32
N PRO A 48 -23.00 22.39 6.96
CA PRO A 48 -22.66 22.81 5.62
C PRO A 48 -21.35 22.17 5.13
N GLY A 49 -21.40 21.54 3.94
CA GLY A 49 -20.25 20.87 3.32
C GLY A 49 -20.02 19.41 3.74
N ALA A 50 -20.76 18.89 4.72
CA ALA A 50 -20.70 17.47 5.06
C ALA A 50 -21.36 16.63 3.95
N TYR A 51 -20.68 15.57 3.54
CA TYR A 51 -21.16 14.62 2.54
C TYR A 51 -22.18 13.64 3.13
N GLY A 52 -21.90 13.17 4.34
CA GLY A 52 -22.72 12.24 5.09
C GLY A 52 -22.20 12.05 6.51
N GLU A 53 -23.00 11.41 7.35
CA GLU A 53 -22.61 10.99 8.68
C GLU A 53 -22.81 9.51 8.90
N GLU A 54 -22.10 8.96 9.88
CA GLU A 54 -22.30 7.61 10.37
C GLU A 54 -22.17 7.55 11.89
N TRP A 55 -23.04 6.74 12.50
CA TRP A 55 -23.04 6.49 13.94
C TRP A 55 -22.59 5.06 14.21
N GLN A 56 -21.47 4.91 14.93
CA GLN A 56 -20.90 3.60 15.23
C GLN A 56 -20.91 3.35 16.74
N VAL A 57 -21.11 2.10 17.14
CA VAL A 57 -21.00 1.67 18.54
C VAL A 57 -19.81 0.73 18.69
N HIS A 58 -18.90 1.04 19.61
CA HIS A 58 -17.78 0.15 19.94
C HIS A 58 -17.24 0.45 21.34
N GLY A 59 -16.76 -0.59 22.03
CA GLY A 59 -16.18 -0.44 23.38
C GLY A 59 -17.12 0.16 24.42
N GLY A 60 -18.44 0.00 24.25
CA GLY A 60 -19.45 0.59 25.14
C GLY A 60 -19.75 2.08 24.90
N GLY A 61 -19.17 2.71 23.87
CA GLY A 61 -19.40 4.10 23.50
C GLY A 61 -19.99 4.27 22.10
N PHE A 62 -20.35 5.51 21.77
CA PHE A 62 -20.88 5.91 20.48
C PHE A 62 -19.94 6.90 19.80
N TYR A 63 -19.65 6.67 18.52
CA TYR A 63 -18.85 7.51 17.66
C TYR A 63 -19.77 8.15 16.63
N HIS A 64 -19.66 9.47 16.46
CA HIS A 64 -20.33 10.22 15.41
C HIS A 64 -19.28 10.73 14.44
N ILE A 65 -19.30 10.17 13.23
CA ILE A 65 -18.32 10.48 12.19
C ILE A 65 -19.03 11.26 11.09
N GLN A 66 -18.45 12.36 10.67
CA GLN A 66 -18.91 13.16 9.55
C GLN A 66 -17.81 13.21 8.49
N LYS A 67 -18.14 12.81 7.26
CA LYS A 67 -17.19 12.89 6.14
C LYS A 67 -17.42 14.20 5.39
N TYR A 68 -16.33 14.92 5.15
CA TYR A 68 -16.31 16.11 4.30
C TYR A 68 -15.46 15.81 3.05
N LEU A 69 -15.97 16.13 1.86
CA LEU A 69 -15.19 16.00 0.60
C LEU A 69 -14.23 17.16 0.38
N VAL A 70 -14.49 18.28 1.07
CA VAL A 70 -13.68 19.50 1.10
C VAL A 70 -13.44 19.86 2.57
N ALA A 71 -12.69 20.92 2.87
CA ALA A 71 -12.56 21.36 4.26
C ALA A 71 -13.91 21.59 4.94
N PRO A 72 -14.05 21.21 6.22
CA PRO A 72 -15.07 21.78 7.07
C PRO A 72 -14.78 23.27 7.32
N ALA A 73 -15.81 24.04 7.68
CA ALA A 73 -15.70 25.47 7.96
C ALA A 73 -14.70 25.79 9.10
N ALA A 74 -14.49 24.85 10.02
CA ALA A 74 -13.46 24.92 11.06
C ALA A 74 -12.62 23.64 11.02
N MET A 75 -11.33 23.77 10.68
CA MET A 75 -10.39 22.65 10.69
C MET A 75 -9.92 22.40 12.12
N PRO A 76 -9.99 21.16 12.66
CA PRO A 76 -9.44 20.86 13.98
C PRO A 76 -7.91 20.98 13.97
N GLU A 77 -7.34 21.39 15.11
CA GLU A 77 -5.88 21.50 15.28
C GLU A 77 -5.18 20.14 15.20
N HIS A 78 -5.84 19.09 15.68
CA HIS A 78 -5.31 17.74 15.70
C HIS A 78 -5.93 16.87 14.60
N LEU A 79 -5.08 16.31 13.73
CA LEU A 79 -5.46 15.41 12.65
C LEU A 79 -4.65 14.10 12.73
N THR A 80 -5.36 12.98 12.77
CA THR A 80 -4.74 11.65 12.69
C THR A 80 -4.60 11.21 11.24
N TRP A 81 -3.38 10.85 10.85
CA TRP A 81 -3.07 10.39 9.50
C TRP A 81 -2.89 8.87 9.47
N PHE A 82 -3.82 8.16 8.83
CA PHE A 82 -3.78 6.71 8.63
C PHE A 82 -2.81 6.33 7.52
N LYS A 83 -1.52 6.33 7.84
CA LYS A 83 -0.41 5.97 6.93
C LYS A 83 0.46 4.83 7.45
N TRP A 84 0.44 4.64 8.77
CA TRP A 84 1.38 3.75 9.45
C TRP A 84 1.08 2.28 9.17
N GLU A 85 -0.17 1.93 8.95
CA GLU A 85 -0.60 0.59 8.62
C GLU A 85 0.02 0.14 7.29
N SER A 86 -0.02 1.00 6.27
CA SER A 86 0.63 0.75 4.98
C SER A 86 2.16 0.72 5.12
N TYR A 87 2.75 1.71 5.80
CA TYR A 87 4.22 1.80 5.93
C TYR A 87 4.80 0.64 6.72
N ALA A 88 4.19 0.29 7.85
CA ALA A 88 4.66 -0.81 8.69
C ALA A 88 4.53 -2.15 7.95
N THR A 89 3.45 -2.35 7.18
CA THR A 89 3.28 -3.58 6.38
C THR A 89 4.32 -3.69 5.28
N TRP A 90 4.60 -2.59 4.58
CA TRP A 90 5.63 -2.60 3.54
C TRP A 90 7.02 -2.82 4.12
N LEU A 91 7.38 -2.12 5.19
CA LEU A 91 8.68 -2.26 5.86
C LEU A 91 8.88 -3.68 6.41
N SER A 92 7.87 -4.26 7.07
CA SER A 92 7.95 -5.62 7.59
C SER A 92 8.00 -6.66 6.47
N GLY A 93 7.28 -6.44 5.37
CA GLY A 93 7.29 -7.31 4.19
C GLY A 93 8.62 -7.26 3.44
N PHE A 94 9.19 -6.07 3.29
CA PHE A 94 10.52 -5.87 2.71
C PHE A 94 11.61 -6.49 3.58
N ALA A 95 11.53 -6.33 4.90
CA ALA A 95 12.44 -7.01 5.83
C ALA A 95 12.35 -8.53 5.70
N MET A 96 11.14 -9.09 5.58
CA MET A 96 10.94 -10.52 5.33
C MET A 96 11.53 -10.95 3.97
N LEU A 97 11.44 -10.12 2.93
CA LEU A 97 12.06 -10.36 1.62
C LEU A 97 13.59 -10.44 1.76
N CYS A 98 14.21 -9.48 2.46
CA CYS A 98 15.65 -9.48 2.69
C CYS A 98 16.13 -10.69 3.50
N ILE A 99 15.46 -11.01 4.61
CA ILE A 99 15.90 -12.06 5.54
C ILE A 99 15.61 -13.46 4.98
N VAL A 100 14.41 -13.69 4.47
CA VAL A 100 13.99 -15.04 4.06
C VAL A 100 14.37 -15.32 2.62
N TYR A 101 14.08 -14.40 1.70
CA TYR A 101 14.23 -14.67 0.27
C TYR A 101 15.61 -14.29 -0.26
N TYR A 102 16.19 -13.17 0.17
CA TYR A 102 17.52 -12.78 -0.30
C TYR A 102 18.62 -13.48 0.48
N GLY A 103 18.50 -13.59 1.81
CA GLY A 103 19.44 -14.36 2.63
C GLY A 103 19.46 -15.87 2.32
N GLY A 104 18.37 -16.41 1.78
CA GLY A 104 18.25 -17.80 1.33
C GLY A 104 17.98 -17.93 -0.18
N ALA A 105 18.55 -17.06 -1.00
CA ALA A 105 18.19 -16.93 -2.42
C ALA A 105 18.29 -18.24 -3.23
N ASP A 106 19.33 -19.04 -3.00
CA ASP A 106 19.50 -20.34 -3.68
C ASP A 106 18.37 -21.33 -3.38
N LEU A 107 17.68 -21.19 -2.25
CA LEU A 107 16.61 -22.10 -1.82
C LEU A 107 15.22 -21.53 -2.09
N PHE A 108 15.02 -20.23 -1.84
CA PHE A 108 13.69 -19.63 -1.83
C PHE A 108 13.41 -18.74 -3.05
N LEU A 109 14.44 -18.17 -3.69
CA LEU A 109 14.28 -17.21 -4.78
C LEU A 109 14.53 -17.83 -6.16
N ILE A 110 15.63 -18.57 -6.32
CA ILE A 110 16.12 -19.05 -7.61
C ILE A 110 15.58 -20.45 -7.92
N ASP A 111 15.10 -20.63 -9.14
CA ASP A 111 14.88 -21.95 -9.73
C ASP A 111 15.83 -22.14 -10.92
N ARG A 112 16.87 -22.97 -10.73
CA ARG A 112 17.90 -23.19 -11.76
C ARG A 112 17.40 -23.99 -12.96
N HIS A 113 16.25 -24.65 -12.86
CA HIS A 113 15.62 -25.29 -14.02
C HIS A 113 14.88 -24.29 -14.91
N VAL A 114 14.44 -23.17 -14.34
CA VAL A 114 13.79 -22.08 -15.07
C VAL A 114 14.85 -21.14 -15.64
N LEU A 115 15.73 -20.63 -14.80
CA LEU A 115 16.79 -19.70 -15.19
C LEU A 115 17.98 -19.82 -14.25
N ASP A 116 19.11 -20.31 -14.76
CA ASP A 116 20.34 -20.47 -13.97
C ASP A 116 21.10 -19.13 -13.89
N ILE A 117 20.81 -18.38 -12.84
CA ILE A 117 21.43 -17.07 -12.53
C ILE A 117 21.96 -17.02 -11.11
N SER A 118 22.92 -16.13 -10.87
CA SER A 118 23.46 -15.90 -9.53
C SER A 118 22.43 -15.29 -8.58
N ALA A 119 22.60 -15.53 -7.28
CA ALA A 119 21.79 -14.90 -6.22
C ALA A 119 21.77 -13.37 -6.35
N THR A 120 22.92 -12.75 -6.61
CA THR A 120 23.02 -11.30 -6.81
C THR A 120 22.15 -10.83 -7.97
N THR A 121 22.20 -11.53 -9.10
CA THR A 121 21.38 -11.21 -10.28
C THR A 121 19.89 -11.33 -9.96
N ALA A 122 19.47 -12.41 -9.30
CA ALA A 122 18.07 -12.62 -8.93
C ALA A 122 17.55 -11.53 -7.96
N ILE A 123 18.37 -11.14 -6.97
CA ILE A 123 18.05 -10.07 -6.02
C ILE A 123 17.93 -8.72 -6.75
N LEU A 124 18.86 -8.42 -7.67
CA LEU A 124 18.79 -7.18 -8.44
C LEU A 124 17.55 -7.13 -9.33
N ILE A 125 17.15 -8.24 -9.96
CA ILE A 125 15.90 -8.33 -10.72
C ILE A 125 14.70 -8.07 -9.81
N SER A 126 14.69 -8.66 -8.61
CA SER A 126 13.63 -8.44 -7.61
C SER A 126 13.52 -6.97 -7.19
N LEU A 127 14.63 -6.33 -6.82
CA LEU A 127 14.63 -4.91 -6.42
C LEU A 127 14.24 -4.00 -7.59
N ALA A 128 14.77 -4.27 -8.78
CA ALA A 128 14.44 -3.52 -9.98
C ALA A 128 12.96 -3.66 -10.34
N SER A 129 12.36 -4.85 -10.22
CA SER A 129 10.95 -5.04 -10.55
C SER A 129 10.02 -4.27 -9.60
N LEU A 130 10.36 -4.17 -8.31
CA LEU A 130 9.60 -3.37 -7.34
C LEU A 130 9.74 -1.86 -7.61
N GLY A 131 10.98 -1.38 -7.79
CA GLY A 131 11.26 0.04 -8.00
C GLY A 131 10.78 0.55 -9.35
N LEU A 132 11.17 -0.11 -10.44
CA LEU A 132 10.72 0.24 -11.79
C LEU A 132 9.22 0.04 -11.94
N GLY A 133 8.66 -0.97 -11.27
CA GLY A 133 7.22 -1.21 -11.22
C GLY A 133 6.42 0.02 -10.79
N TRP A 134 6.81 0.64 -9.68
CA TRP A 134 6.15 1.86 -9.21
C TRP A 134 6.38 3.05 -10.16
N VAL A 135 7.60 3.25 -10.67
CA VAL A 135 7.88 4.35 -11.62
C VAL A 135 7.04 4.22 -12.89
N LEU A 136 6.99 3.03 -13.47
CA LEU A 136 6.19 2.76 -14.67
C LEU A 136 4.69 2.92 -14.38
N TYR A 137 4.22 2.45 -13.22
CA TYR A 137 2.85 2.67 -12.78
C TYR A 137 2.51 4.15 -12.67
N ASP A 138 3.35 4.95 -12.00
CA ASP A 138 3.12 6.39 -11.79
C ASP A 138 3.10 7.15 -13.13
N LEU A 139 4.03 6.84 -14.03
CA LEU A 139 4.04 7.38 -15.39
C LEU A 139 2.79 6.98 -16.18
N LEU A 140 2.34 5.73 -16.03
CA LEU A 140 1.15 5.23 -16.70
C LEU A 140 -0.11 5.96 -16.23
N CYS A 141 -0.27 6.16 -14.92
CA CYS A 141 -1.37 6.91 -14.33
C CYS A 141 -1.37 8.39 -14.76
N LYS A 142 -0.19 8.98 -14.99
CA LYS A 142 -0.04 10.36 -15.50
C LYS A 142 -0.18 10.49 -17.03
N SER A 143 -0.18 9.37 -17.75
CA SER A 143 -0.30 9.35 -19.21
C SER A 143 -1.76 9.56 -19.67
N PRO A 144 -2.03 9.76 -20.98
CA PRO A 144 -3.39 9.93 -21.49
C PRO A 144 -4.35 8.79 -21.14
N ILE A 145 -3.87 7.55 -20.98
CA ILE A 145 -4.72 6.42 -20.59
C ILE A 145 -5.25 6.56 -19.16
N GLY A 146 -4.52 7.28 -18.29
CA GLY A 146 -4.94 7.56 -16.92
C GLY A 146 -6.22 8.39 -16.83
N LYS A 147 -6.61 9.06 -17.93
CA LYS A 147 -7.90 9.78 -18.02
C LYS A 147 -9.10 8.86 -18.20
N SER A 148 -8.88 7.57 -18.51
CA SER A 148 -9.93 6.57 -18.65
C SER A 148 -9.80 5.52 -17.55
N THR A 149 -10.69 5.55 -16.57
CA THR A 149 -10.69 4.58 -15.45
C THR A 149 -10.73 3.14 -15.96
N TRP A 150 -11.64 2.81 -16.88
CA TRP A 150 -11.76 1.46 -17.43
C TRP A 150 -10.54 1.04 -18.26
N GLY A 151 -10.03 1.94 -19.10
CA GLY A 151 -8.84 1.68 -19.91
C GLY A 151 -7.61 1.44 -19.03
N LEU A 152 -7.40 2.26 -18.01
CA LEU A 152 -6.33 2.10 -17.04
C LEU A 152 -6.48 0.78 -16.27
N MET A 153 -7.67 0.44 -15.77
CA MET A 153 -7.90 -0.80 -15.03
C MET A 153 -7.63 -2.06 -15.89
N ALA A 154 -8.11 -2.08 -17.14
CA ALA A 154 -7.85 -3.20 -18.05
C ALA A 154 -6.34 -3.34 -18.35
N LEU A 155 -5.65 -2.23 -18.59
CA LEU A 155 -4.21 -2.25 -18.82
C LEU A 155 -3.43 -2.71 -17.58
N LEU A 156 -3.76 -2.18 -16.39
CA LEU A 156 -3.12 -2.59 -15.14
C LEU A 156 -3.34 -4.08 -14.85
N TYR A 157 -4.52 -4.64 -15.17
CA TYR A 157 -4.75 -6.07 -15.08
C TYR A 157 -3.80 -6.86 -16.00
N LEU A 158 -3.65 -6.44 -17.27
CA LEU A 158 -2.71 -7.06 -18.21
C LEU A 158 -1.27 -6.95 -17.71
N VAL A 159 -0.88 -5.80 -17.13
CA VAL A 159 0.44 -5.62 -16.50
C VAL A 159 0.62 -6.60 -15.34
N LEU A 160 -0.37 -6.78 -14.45
CA LEU A 160 -0.28 -7.74 -13.36
C LEU A 160 -0.14 -9.18 -13.86
N VAL A 161 -0.87 -9.56 -14.91
CA VAL A 161 -0.74 -10.88 -15.54
C VAL A 161 0.65 -11.06 -16.16
N ALA A 162 1.15 -10.05 -16.87
CA ALA A 162 2.48 -10.06 -17.47
C ALA A 162 3.59 -10.13 -16.40
N MET A 163 3.44 -9.41 -15.29
CA MET A 163 4.36 -9.46 -14.15
C MET A 163 4.32 -10.83 -13.46
N ALA A 164 3.13 -11.39 -13.25
CA ALA A 164 2.97 -12.72 -12.66
C ALA A 164 3.66 -13.78 -13.52
N TRP A 165 3.43 -13.75 -14.84
CA TRP A 165 4.11 -14.62 -15.79
C TRP A 165 5.62 -14.36 -15.83
N GLY A 166 6.06 -13.10 -15.89
CA GLY A 166 7.47 -12.74 -15.92
C GLY A 166 8.23 -13.25 -14.68
N TYR A 167 7.61 -13.19 -13.50
CA TYR A 167 8.19 -13.75 -12.29
C TYR A 167 8.31 -15.27 -12.33
N THR A 168 7.40 -16.01 -12.97
CA THR A 168 7.55 -17.46 -13.13
C THR A 168 8.63 -17.85 -14.15
N GLN A 169 9.12 -16.91 -14.97
CA GLN A 169 10.25 -17.12 -15.87
C GLN A 169 11.61 -16.84 -15.21
N VAL A 170 11.65 -16.39 -13.95
CA VAL A 170 12.89 -15.99 -13.26
C VAL A 170 13.01 -16.61 -11.88
N PHE A 171 11.92 -16.64 -11.11
CA PHE A 171 11.90 -17.07 -9.73
C PHE A 171 11.20 -18.42 -9.55
N THR A 172 11.41 -19.03 -8.38
CA THR A 172 10.59 -20.17 -7.94
C THR A 172 9.10 -19.80 -7.96
N GLY A 173 8.21 -20.78 -8.18
CA GLY A 173 6.76 -20.51 -8.17
C GLY A 173 6.27 -19.87 -6.87
N ARG A 174 6.86 -20.24 -5.72
CA ARG A 174 6.58 -19.61 -4.42
C ARG A 174 7.02 -18.16 -4.38
N ALA A 175 8.24 -17.87 -4.83
CA ALA A 175 8.74 -16.50 -4.89
C ALA A 175 7.93 -15.66 -5.88
N ALA A 176 7.51 -16.20 -7.02
CA ALA A 176 6.71 -15.48 -7.99
C ALA A 176 5.38 -14.96 -7.40
N PHE A 177 4.65 -15.80 -6.65
CA PHE A 177 3.42 -15.38 -5.98
C PHE A 177 3.69 -14.27 -4.95
N LEU A 178 4.75 -14.42 -4.15
CA LEU A 178 5.12 -13.42 -3.16
C LEU A 178 5.55 -12.09 -3.80
N HIS A 179 6.31 -12.13 -4.90
CA HIS A 179 6.77 -10.93 -5.60
C HIS A 179 5.63 -10.18 -6.26
N LEU A 180 4.57 -10.87 -6.72
CA LEU A 180 3.37 -10.20 -7.21
C LEU A 180 2.67 -9.41 -6.09
N GLY A 181 2.59 -9.99 -4.90
CA GLY A 181 2.10 -9.29 -3.70
C GLY A 181 2.99 -8.11 -3.31
N ALA A 182 4.31 -8.31 -3.27
CA ALA A 182 5.28 -7.28 -2.94
C ALA A 182 5.26 -6.13 -3.95
N PHE A 183 5.11 -6.42 -5.24
CA PHE A 183 4.97 -5.43 -6.31
C PHE A 183 3.74 -4.55 -6.09
N THR A 184 2.58 -5.19 -5.87
CA THR A 184 1.32 -4.48 -5.64
C THR A 184 1.37 -3.64 -4.36
N ALA A 185 1.92 -4.20 -3.28
CA ALA A 185 2.09 -3.50 -2.00
C ALA A 185 3.07 -2.32 -2.11
N THR A 186 4.11 -2.45 -2.94
CA THR A 186 5.07 -1.37 -3.22
C THR A 186 4.38 -0.23 -3.94
N ILE A 187 3.58 -0.52 -4.98
CA ILE A 187 2.83 0.51 -5.69
C ILE A 187 1.92 1.29 -4.73
N MET A 188 1.15 0.57 -3.90
CA MET A 188 0.25 1.19 -2.94
C MET A 188 1.00 2.03 -1.90
N SER A 189 2.01 1.47 -1.25
CA SER A 189 2.72 2.15 -0.16
C SER A 189 3.52 3.35 -0.66
N ALA A 190 4.12 3.25 -1.85
CA ALA A 190 4.80 4.36 -2.50
C ALA A 190 3.84 5.49 -2.88
N ASN A 191 2.62 5.19 -3.34
CA ASN A 191 1.60 6.23 -3.56
C ASN A 191 1.18 6.91 -2.25
N VAL A 192 1.02 6.15 -1.15
CA VAL A 192 0.74 6.76 0.17
C VAL A 192 1.86 7.73 0.57
N PHE A 193 3.11 7.30 0.42
CA PHE A 193 4.28 8.05 0.87
C PHE A 193 4.64 9.25 -0.01
N LEU A 194 4.66 9.07 -1.33
CA LEU A 194 5.17 10.06 -2.28
C LEU A 194 4.10 10.98 -2.84
N ILE A 195 2.83 10.55 -2.85
CA ILE A 195 1.74 11.29 -3.51
C ILE A 195 0.67 11.71 -2.51
N ILE A 196 0.01 10.75 -1.85
CA ILE A 196 -1.20 11.00 -1.06
C ILE A 196 -0.89 11.86 0.17
N ILE A 197 0.03 11.45 1.05
CA ILE A 197 0.32 12.20 2.28
C ILE A 197 0.88 13.59 2.00
N PRO A 198 1.84 13.79 1.06
CA PRO A 198 2.29 15.13 0.68
C PRO A 198 1.15 16.02 0.17
N ASN A 199 0.32 15.52 -0.74
CA ASN A 199 -0.80 16.28 -1.28
C ASN A 199 -1.82 16.65 -0.20
N GLN A 200 -2.18 15.70 0.66
CA GLN A 200 -3.12 15.96 1.74
C GLN A 200 -2.58 16.99 2.74
N LYS A 201 -1.28 17.00 3.02
CA LYS A 201 -0.65 18.05 3.85
C LYS A 201 -0.76 19.43 3.21
N ILE A 202 -0.56 19.55 1.89
CA ILE A 202 -0.73 20.81 1.16
C ILE A 202 -2.18 21.27 1.26
N VAL A 203 -3.13 20.36 1.00
CA VAL A 203 -4.57 20.63 1.11
C VAL A 203 -4.92 21.14 2.52
N VAL A 204 -4.52 20.44 3.57
CA VAL A 204 -4.76 20.87 4.96
C VAL A 204 -4.13 22.24 5.25
N ALA A 205 -2.92 22.50 4.77
CA ALA A 205 -2.25 23.78 4.97
C ALA A 205 -2.96 24.95 4.26
N ASP A 206 -3.47 24.74 3.05
CA ASP A 206 -4.28 25.73 2.34
C ASP A 206 -5.58 26.04 3.08
N LEU A 207 -6.23 25.01 3.61
CA LEU A 207 -7.48 25.13 4.36
C LEU A 207 -7.30 25.89 5.67
N ILE A 208 -6.25 25.59 6.43
CA ILE A 208 -5.90 26.34 7.65
C ILE A 208 -5.64 27.82 7.33
N ALA A 209 -5.05 28.10 6.17
CA ALA A 209 -4.78 29.47 5.72
C ALA A 209 -5.97 30.17 5.04
N GLY A 210 -7.16 29.55 5.00
CA GLY A 210 -8.36 30.10 4.36
C GLY A 210 -8.27 30.19 2.84
N ARG A 211 -7.37 29.43 2.20
CA ARG A 211 -7.26 29.32 0.74
C ARG A 211 -8.10 28.16 0.22
N MET A 212 -8.58 28.29 -1.03
CA MET A 212 -9.16 27.16 -1.75
C MET A 212 -8.06 26.18 -2.18
N PRO A 213 -8.12 24.89 -1.80
CA PRO A 213 -7.15 23.89 -2.24
C PRO A 213 -7.31 23.61 -3.73
N ASP A 214 -6.20 23.28 -4.38
CA ASP A 214 -6.22 22.81 -5.78
C ASP A 214 -6.97 21.46 -5.87
N PRO A 215 -8.07 21.38 -6.64
CA PRO A 215 -8.83 20.13 -6.80
C PRO A 215 -8.00 18.96 -7.33
N ARG A 216 -6.88 19.23 -8.01
CA ARG A 216 -5.99 18.20 -8.57
C ARG A 216 -5.18 17.45 -7.51
N LEU A 217 -5.07 17.97 -6.29
CA LEU A 217 -4.29 17.33 -5.22
C LEU A 217 -5.02 16.13 -4.59
N GLY A 218 -6.34 16.05 -4.75
CA GLY A 218 -7.16 14.92 -4.29
C GLY A 218 -7.63 13.98 -5.40
N ALA A 219 -7.23 14.23 -6.65
CA ALA A 219 -7.62 13.48 -7.84
C ALA A 219 -6.56 12.45 -8.26
#